data_AF-A0AAF0UV37-F1
#
_entry.id   AF-A0AAF0UV37-F1
#
_cell.length_a   1.000
_cell.length_b   1.000
_cell.length_c   1.000
_cell.angle_alpha   90.00
_cell.angle_beta   90.00
_cell.angle_gamma   90.00
#
_symmetry.space_group_name_H-M   'P 1'
#
loop_
_entity.id
_entity.type
_entity.pdbx_description
1 polymer ?
#
loop_
_entity_poly.entity_id
_entity_poly.type
_entity_poly.pdbx_seq_one_letter_code
_entity_poly.pdbx_strand_id
1 'polypeptide(L)'
;MHPDSKISEMWSQQGWNLVFRRLLNDWEIEGVIELLNMIEGFPGTNLETDSLLWRQHPDGRFSVNRLYKWDLSVTGGRKTGSWSAVWKSVAPAKVKCFVWLVARRACLMHEALQKRGINIASRCLLCKEALETNKHLFLHCKVTTQVWTLFFNLASLNWCMLEHTADLLSCWIRRGGSKSQKKWWRTVPACIWWNIWK
;
A
#
# COMPACT_ATOMS: atom_id res chain seq x y z
N MET A 1 18.32 16.68 19.36
CA MET A 1 17.92 17.79 18.48
C MET A 1 16.47 18.12 18.75
N HIS A 2 16.12 19.40 18.73
CA HIS A 2 14.72 19.76 18.61
C HIS A 2 14.23 19.37 17.20
N PRO A 3 13.03 18.79 17.06
CA PRO A 3 12.46 18.34 15.79
C PRO A 3 12.32 19.48 14.78
N ASP A 4 12.21 20.71 15.27
CA ASP A 4 11.97 21.91 14.46
C ASP A 4 13.24 22.71 14.18
N SER A 5 14.42 22.25 14.62
CA SER A 5 15.70 22.92 14.35
C SER A 5 16.05 22.84 12.87
N LYS A 6 16.45 23.98 12.29
CA LYS A 6 16.87 24.05 10.88
C LYS A 6 18.36 23.75 10.74
N ILE A 7 18.75 23.22 9.57
CA ILE A 7 20.17 22.98 9.24
C ILE A 7 20.98 24.28 9.36
N SER A 8 20.42 25.42 8.92
CA SER A 8 21.06 26.74 9.03
C SER A 8 21.29 27.22 10.46
N GLU A 9 20.56 26.69 11.44
CA GLU A 9 20.75 26.99 12.87
C GLU A 9 21.80 26.07 13.51
N MET A 10 22.06 24.93 12.88
CA MET A 10 22.89 23.85 13.41
C MET A 10 24.28 23.78 12.76
N TRP A 11 24.54 24.62 11.76
CA TRP A 11 25.81 24.65 11.04
C TRP A 11 26.40 26.06 11.03
N SER A 12 27.71 26.14 11.20
CA SER A 12 28.50 27.37 11.19
C SER A 12 29.85 27.14 10.49
N GLN A 13 30.60 28.22 10.25
CA GLN A 13 31.97 28.11 9.72
C GLN A 13 32.92 27.33 10.65
N GLN A 14 32.56 27.22 11.94
CA GLN A 14 33.29 26.44 12.95
C GLN A 14 32.85 24.98 13.00
N GLY A 15 31.86 24.58 12.19
CA GLY A 15 31.36 23.22 12.08
C GLY A 15 29.91 23.04 12.55
N TRP A 16 29.54 21.78 12.74
CA TRP A 16 28.20 21.35 13.15
C TRP A 16 27.99 21.48 14.67
N ASN A 17 26.90 22.12 15.07
CA ASN A 17 26.45 22.24 16.45
C ASN A 17 25.21 21.35 16.68
N LEU A 18 25.45 20.07 16.97
CA LEU A 18 24.41 19.08 17.17
C LEU A 18 24.02 18.99 18.66
N VAL A 19 22.96 19.69 19.06
CA VAL A 19 22.46 19.62 20.45
C VAL A 19 21.46 18.47 20.60
N PHE A 20 21.80 17.44 21.39
CA PHE A 20 20.92 16.32 21.68
C PHE A 20 19.96 16.63 22.83
N ARG A 21 18.74 16.06 22.80
CA ARG A 21 17.70 16.31 23.83
C ARG A 21 18.04 15.67 25.18
N ARG A 22 18.91 14.65 25.15
CA ARG A 22 19.42 13.90 26.29
C ARG A 22 20.85 13.48 25.99
N LEU A 23 21.55 13.01 27.02
CA LEU A 23 22.83 12.33 26.84
C LEU A 23 22.65 11.10 25.93
N LEU A 24 23.64 10.87 25.08
CA LEU A 24 23.72 9.71 24.21
C LEU A 24 24.04 8.48 25.05
N ASN A 25 23.43 7.35 24.71
CA ASN A 25 23.88 6.07 25.23
C ASN A 25 25.06 5.54 24.39
N ASP A 26 25.86 4.63 24.94
CA ASP A 26 27.05 4.08 24.27
C ASP A 26 26.74 3.48 22.89
N TRP A 27 25.61 2.79 22.74
CA TRP A 27 25.20 2.18 21.47
C TRP A 27 24.71 3.20 20.41
N GLU A 28 24.46 4.45 20.79
CA GLU A 28 24.06 5.51 19.85
C GLU A 28 25.27 6.26 19.27
N ILE A 29 26.46 6.09 19.89
CA ILE A 29 27.68 6.79 19.48
C ILE A 29 28.09 6.41 18.05
N GLU A 30 28.01 5.13 17.69
CA GLU A 30 28.33 4.68 16.31
C GLU A 30 27.44 5.38 15.27
N GLY A 31 26.12 5.46 15.53
CA GLY A 31 25.19 6.15 14.62
C GLY A 31 25.44 7.65 14.52
N VAL A 32 25.93 8.30 15.60
CA VAL A 32 26.33 9.70 15.56
C VAL A 32 27.62 9.89 14.76
N ILE A 33 28.59 8.97 14.87
CA ILE A 33 29.82 9.00 14.06
C ILE A 33 29.48 8.86 12.57
N GLU A 34 28.61 7.91 12.21
CA GLU A 34 28.14 7.76 10.82
C GLU A 34 27.45 9.02 10.31
N LEU A 35 26.61 9.64 11.14
CA LEU A 35 25.97 10.91 10.81
C LEU A 35 27.00 12.02 10.57
N LEU A 36 27.98 12.17 11.46
CA LEU A 36 29.03 13.19 11.34
C LEU A 36 29.84 13.01 10.04
N ASN A 37 30.22 11.77 9.71
CA ASN A 37 30.91 11.45 8.46
C ASN A 37 30.05 11.78 7.23
N MET A 38 28.73 11.55 7.30
CA MET A 38 27.81 11.86 6.21
C MET A 38 27.69 13.37 5.95
N ILE A 39 27.79 14.18 7.01
CA ILE A 39 27.58 15.64 6.93
C ILE A 39 28.88 16.46 6.90
N GLU A 40 30.04 15.82 7.01
CA GLU A 40 31.36 16.47 7.01
C GLU A 40 31.59 17.28 5.73
N GLY A 41 31.18 16.75 4.57
CA GLY A 41 31.30 17.41 3.26
C GLY A 41 30.23 18.44 2.94
N PHE A 42 29.43 18.88 3.92
CA PHE A 42 28.36 19.85 3.69
C PHE A 42 28.95 21.23 3.37
N PRO A 43 28.66 21.82 2.18
CA PRO A 43 29.27 23.07 1.73
C PRO A 43 28.72 24.31 2.46
N GLY A 44 27.76 24.14 3.38
CA GLY A 44 27.08 25.22 4.07
C GLY A 44 25.70 25.55 3.49
N THR A 45 24.97 26.41 4.20
CA THR A 45 23.68 26.95 3.75
C THR A 45 23.86 28.28 3.02
N ASN A 46 23.01 28.56 2.04
CA ASN A 46 22.89 29.88 1.42
C ASN A 46 21.65 30.62 1.98
N LEU A 47 21.44 31.87 1.55
CA LEU A 47 20.27 32.67 1.92
C LEU A 47 19.03 32.38 1.05
N GLU A 48 19.10 31.37 0.17
CA GLU A 48 17.99 31.02 -0.70
C GLU A 48 16.91 30.27 0.08
N THR A 49 15.68 30.34 -0.43
CA THR A 49 14.57 29.58 0.14
C THR A 49 14.70 28.10 -0.22
N ASP A 50 14.47 27.22 0.76
CA ASP A 50 14.43 25.78 0.55
C ASP A 50 13.51 25.39 -0.62
N SER A 51 14.00 24.49 -1.47
CA SER A 51 13.24 23.96 -2.61
C SER A 51 13.31 22.44 -2.65
N LEU A 52 12.20 21.82 -3.06
CA LEU A 52 12.15 20.37 -3.24
C LEU A 52 12.85 19.97 -4.54
N LEU A 53 14.00 19.31 -4.41
CA LEU A 53 14.76 18.78 -5.54
C LEU A 53 14.52 17.28 -5.71
N TRP A 54 14.16 16.88 -6.92
CA TRP A 54 13.98 15.50 -7.30
C TRP A 54 15.26 14.93 -7.93
N ARG A 55 15.97 14.08 -7.16
CA ARG A 55 17.27 13.50 -7.56
C ARG A 55 17.26 12.67 -8.85
N GLN A 56 16.09 12.19 -9.27
CA GLN A 56 15.99 11.28 -10.42
C GLN A 56 15.93 12.02 -11.77
N HIS A 57 16.06 13.36 -11.78
CA HIS A 57 16.12 14.13 -13.02
C HIS A 57 17.15 15.26 -12.93
N PRO A 58 17.94 15.51 -14.00
CA PRO A 58 19.06 16.46 -13.95
C PRO A 58 18.69 17.91 -13.56
N ASP A 59 17.47 18.36 -13.91
CA ASP A 59 17.00 19.71 -13.56
C ASP A 59 16.39 19.81 -12.15
N GLY A 60 16.40 18.73 -11.37
CA GLY A 60 15.85 18.67 -10.02
C GLY A 60 14.33 18.85 -9.93
N ARG A 61 13.59 18.98 -11.04
CA ARG A 61 12.15 19.27 -11.01
C ARG A 61 11.32 17.98 -11.02
N PHE A 62 10.49 17.84 -10.00
CA PHE A 62 9.50 16.78 -9.95
C PHE A 62 8.39 17.01 -10.99
N SER A 63 8.05 15.97 -11.74
CA SER A 63 6.75 15.89 -12.41
C SER A 63 6.28 14.46 -12.49
N VAL A 64 4.96 14.26 -12.44
CA VAL A 64 4.33 12.94 -12.52
C VAL A 64 4.73 12.22 -13.82
N ASN A 65 4.78 12.94 -14.94
CA ASN A 65 5.19 12.40 -16.23
C ASN A 65 6.61 11.82 -16.18
N ARG A 66 7.57 12.56 -15.62
CA ARG A 66 8.95 12.09 -15.52
C ARG A 66 9.09 10.93 -14.54
N LEU A 67 8.36 10.95 -13.42
CA LEU A 67 8.32 9.84 -12.48
C LEU A 67 7.90 8.53 -13.18
N TYR A 68 6.81 8.56 -13.95
CA TYR A 68 6.36 7.37 -14.70
C TYR A 68 7.40 6.88 -15.71
N LYS A 69 8.05 7.79 -16.45
CA LYS A 69 9.10 7.41 -17.41
C LYS A 69 10.31 6.78 -16.72
N TRP A 70 10.76 7.37 -15.62
CA TRP A 70 11.86 6.84 -14.81
C TRP A 70 11.49 5.46 -14.23
N ASP A 71 10.31 5.32 -13.62
CA ASP A 71 9.82 4.06 -13.05
C ASP A 71 9.75 2.96 -14.12
N LEU A 72 9.24 3.26 -15.31
CA LEU A 72 9.20 2.33 -16.43
C LEU A 72 10.62 1.88 -16.86
N SER A 73 11.59 2.79 -16.87
CA SER A 73 12.98 2.47 -17.21
C SER A 73 13.68 1.61 -16.15
N VAL A 74 13.45 1.87 -14.86
CA VAL A 74 14.09 1.16 -13.75
C VAL A 74 13.45 -0.20 -13.52
N THR A 75 12.12 -0.28 -13.58
CA THR A 75 11.39 -1.53 -13.31
C THR A 75 11.25 -2.42 -14.53
N GLY A 76 11.79 -2.02 -15.69
CA GLY A 76 11.63 -2.74 -16.96
C GLY A 76 10.17 -2.90 -17.38
N GLY A 77 9.31 -1.98 -16.95
CA GLY A 77 7.87 -2.07 -17.18
C GLY A 77 7.23 -3.30 -16.54
N ARG A 78 7.70 -3.75 -15.36
CA ARG A 78 7.03 -4.80 -14.57
C ARG A 78 5.55 -4.47 -14.51
N LYS A 79 4.75 -5.17 -15.31
CA LYS A 79 3.30 -5.05 -15.30
C LYS A 79 2.85 -5.51 -13.93
N THR A 80 2.66 -4.57 -13.00
CA THR A 80 1.85 -4.82 -11.81
C THR A 80 0.58 -5.50 -12.32
N GLY A 81 0.32 -6.73 -11.84
CA GLY A 81 -0.59 -7.68 -12.49
C GLY A 81 -1.86 -7.00 -12.99
N SER A 82 -2.28 -7.27 -14.23
CA SER A 82 -3.21 -6.44 -15.03
C SER A 82 -4.45 -5.92 -14.27
N TRP A 83 -4.27 -4.84 -13.49
CA TRP A 83 -5.32 -4.18 -12.71
C TRP A 83 -6.31 -3.47 -13.64
N SER A 84 -5.97 -3.36 -14.93
CA SER A 84 -6.86 -2.85 -15.98
C SER A 84 -8.24 -3.48 -15.92
N ALA A 85 -8.35 -4.74 -15.50
CA ALA A 85 -9.63 -5.42 -15.39
C ALA A 85 -10.51 -4.92 -14.23
N VAL A 86 -9.93 -4.50 -13.10
CA VAL A 86 -10.65 -3.84 -12.00
C VAL A 86 -11.24 -2.52 -12.52
N TRP A 87 -10.42 -1.74 -13.23
CA TRP A 87 -10.81 -0.44 -13.77
C TRP A 87 -11.84 -0.55 -14.90
N LYS A 88 -11.81 -1.64 -15.69
CA LYS A 88 -12.79 -1.96 -16.74
C LYS A 88 -14.13 -2.50 -16.23
N SER A 89 -14.29 -2.72 -14.92
CA SER A 89 -15.59 -3.10 -14.35
C SER A 89 -16.60 -1.95 -14.44
N VAL A 90 -17.89 -2.25 -14.35
CA VAL A 90 -18.97 -1.24 -14.32
C VAL A 90 -19.27 -0.71 -12.92
N ALA A 91 -18.55 -1.19 -11.90
CA ALA A 91 -18.74 -0.77 -10.52
C ALA A 91 -18.46 0.74 -10.35
N PRO A 92 -19.03 1.41 -9.33
CA PRO A 92 -18.67 2.79 -9.00
C PRO A 92 -17.18 2.93 -8.66
N ALA A 93 -16.58 4.10 -8.91
CA ALA A 93 -15.15 4.35 -8.68
C ALA A 93 -14.70 3.99 -7.26
N LYS A 94 -15.50 4.34 -6.24
CA LYS A 94 -15.22 3.97 -4.84
C LYS A 94 -15.06 2.47 -4.63
N VAL A 95 -15.90 1.67 -5.30
CA VAL A 95 -15.87 0.21 -5.22
C VAL A 95 -14.66 -0.34 -5.96
N LYS A 96 -14.30 0.22 -7.12
CA LYS A 96 -13.09 -0.17 -7.86
C LYS A 96 -11.83 0.07 -7.02
N CYS A 97 -11.72 1.25 -6.40
CA CYS A 97 -10.63 1.58 -5.50
C CYS A 97 -10.56 0.61 -4.33
N PHE A 98 -11.71 0.32 -3.71
CA PHE A 98 -11.80 -0.65 -2.62
C PHE A 98 -11.33 -2.05 -3.03
N VAL A 99 -11.82 -2.59 -4.13
CA VAL A 99 -11.41 -3.91 -4.66
C VAL A 99 -9.92 -3.98 -4.91
N TRP A 100 -9.34 -2.90 -5.46
CA TRP A 100 -7.91 -2.79 -5.66
C TRP A 100 -7.14 -2.80 -4.32
N LEU A 101 -7.63 -2.10 -3.29
CA LEU A 101 -7.05 -2.15 -1.94
C LEU A 101 -7.15 -3.55 -1.32
N VAL A 102 -8.28 -4.24 -1.48
CA VAL A 102 -8.48 -5.61 -0.99
C VAL A 102 -7.44 -6.55 -1.62
N ALA A 103 -7.30 -6.50 -2.95
CA ALA A 103 -6.34 -7.34 -3.66
C ALA A 103 -4.88 -7.02 -3.29
N ARG A 104 -4.57 -5.76 -2.96
CA ARG A 104 -3.25 -5.35 -2.45
C ARG A 104 -3.03 -5.59 -0.96
N ARG A 105 -4.03 -6.16 -0.24
CA ARG A 105 -4.04 -6.30 1.23
C ARG A 105 -3.76 -4.98 1.96
N ALA A 106 -4.23 -3.88 1.38
CA ALA A 106 -3.99 -2.52 1.85
C ALA A 106 -5.24 -1.88 2.49
N CYS A 107 -6.33 -2.64 2.67
CA CYS A 107 -7.49 -2.20 3.44
C CYS A 107 -7.12 -1.99 4.91
N LEU A 108 -7.75 -0.99 5.54
CA LEU A 108 -7.62 -0.69 6.96
C LEU A 108 -8.31 -1.76 7.82
N MET A 109 -7.76 -2.97 7.85
CA MET A 109 -8.22 -4.05 8.71
C MET A 109 -7.43 -4.03 10.02
N HIS A 110 -7.92 -4.76 11.02
CA HIS A 110 -7.22 -4.93 12.30
C HIS A 110 -5.76 -5.38 12.13
N GLU A 111 -5.47 -6.26 11.17
CA GLU A 111 -4.08 -6.66 10.84
C GLU A 111 -3.18 -5.47 10.45
N ALA A 112 -3.71 -4.50 9.70
CA ALA A 112 -2.97 -3.31 9.29
C ALA A 112 -2.75 -2.33 10.47
N LEU A 113 -3.70 -2.28 11.41
CA LEU A 113 -3.58 -1.49 12.64
C LEU A 113 -2.56 -2.11 13.62
N GLN A 114 -2.57 -3.44 13.75
CA GLN A 114 -1.59 -4.17 14.56
C GLN A 114 -0.16 -3.97 14.05
N LYS A 115 0.05 -3.99 12.72
CA LYS A 115 1.36 -3.64 12.10
C LYS A 115 1.81 -2.22 12.40
N ARG A 116 0.90 -1.32 12.80
CA ARG A 116 1.19 0.07 13.21
C ARG A 116 1.31 0.21 14.74
N GLY A 117 1.38 -0.89 15.48
CA GLY A 117 1.51 -0.90 16.94
C GLY A 117 0.19 -0.69 17.69
N ILE A 118 -0.96 -0.69 17.02
CA ILE A 118 -2.27 -0.54 17.68
C ILE A 118 -2.79 -1.93 18.05
N ASN A 119 -2.72 -2.27 19.33
CA ASN A 119 -3.14 -3.57 19.84
C ASN A 119 -4.67 -3.62 20.03
N ILE A 120 -5.35 -4.28 19.10
CA ILE A 120 -6.80 -4.51 19.16
C ILE A 120 -7.03 -6.02 19.08
N ALA A 121 -8.00 -6.53 19.84
CA ALA A 121 -8.47 -7.90 19.74
C ALA A 121 -9.09 -8.13 18.34
N SER A 122 -8.30 -8.64 17.41
CA SER A 122 -8.75 -8.92 16.04
C SER A 122 -9.63 -10.17 16.04
N ARG A 123 -10.94 -10.00 15.94
CA ARG A 123 -11.89 -11.07 15.64
C ARG A 123 -12.73 -10.64 14.46
N CYS A 124 -12.99 -11.57 13.54
CA CYS A 124 -13.83 -11.34 12.38
C CYS A 124 -15.23 -10.95 12.82
N LEU A 125 -15.70 -9.77 12.39
CA LEU A 125 -17.02 -9.26 12.80
C LEU A 125 -18.19 -10.14 12.31
N LEU A 126 -17.98 -10.88 11.21
CA LEU A 126 -19.01 -11.72 10.62
C LEU A 126 -19.19 -13.05 11.36
N CYS A 127 -18.13 -13.83 11.51
CA CYS A 127 -18.24 -15.16 12.14
C CYS A 127 -17.92 -15.15 13.63
N LYS A 128 -17.20 -14.14 14.15
CA LYS A 128 -16.75 -14.00 15.55
C LYS A 128 -15.86 -15.13 16.09
N GLU A 129 -15.48 -16.09 15.24
CA GLU A 129 -14.75 -17.31 15.62
C GLU A 129 -13.25 -17.27 15.27
N ALA A 130 -12.84 -16.45 14.30
CA ALA A 130 -11.46 -16.42 13.79
C ALA A 130 -10.90 -15.00 13.73
N LEU A 131 -9.58 -14.89 13.58
CA LEU A 131 -8.86 -13.63 13.40
C LEU A 131 -9.36 -12.90 12.14
N GLU A 132 -9.59 -11.59 12.26
CA GLU A 132 -9.92 -10.79 11.09
C GLU A 132 -8.66 -10.54 10.25
N THR A 133 -8.63 -11.19 9.09
CA THR A 133 -7.57 -11.02 8.08
C THR A 133 -8.19 -10.80 6.71
N ASN A 134 -7.42 -10.28 5.76
CA ASN A 134 -7.90 -10.07 4.39
C ASN A 134 -8.52 -11.33 3.78
N LYS A 135 -7.79 -12.45 3.87
CA LYS A 135 -8.22 -13.73 3.32
C LYS A 135 -9.43 -14.28 4.08
N HIS A 136 -9.46 -14.16 5.40
CA HIS A 136 -10.57 -14.67 6.17
C HIS A 136 -11.84 -13.88 5.85
N LEU A 137 -11.83 -12.56 6.03
CA LEU A 137 -13.02 -11.72 5.84
C LEU A 137 -13.60 -11.85 4.43
N PHE A 138 -12.77 -11.82 3.38
CA PHE A 138 -13.22 -11.76 2.00
C PHE A 138 -13.34 -13.11 1.28
N LEU A 139 -12.81 -14.20 1.84
CA LEU A 139 -12.79 -15.52 1.19
C LEU A 139 -13.25 -16.67 2.09
N HIS A 140 -12.66 -16.82 3.28
CA HIS A 140 -12.77 -18.04 4.09
C HIS A 140 -13.70 -17.92 5.32
N CYS A 141 -14.25 -16.74 5.57
CA CYS A 141 -15.24 -16.56 6.63
C CYS A 141 -16.49 -17.33 6.26
N LYS A 142 -17.06 -18.10 7.20
CA LYS A 142 -18.24 -18.94 6.98
C LYS A 142 -19.38 -18.19 6.28
N VAL A 143 -19.66 -16.96 6.72
CA VAL A 143 -20.68 -16.08 6.11
C VAL A 143 -20.31 -15.71 4.68
N THR A 144 -19.08 -15.25 4.46
CA THR A 144 -18.57 -14.88 3.14
C THR A 144 -18.54 -16.06 2.17
N THR A 145 -18.14 -17.24 2.64
CA THR A 145 -18.12 -18.46 1.83
C THR A 145 -19.52 -18.82 1.35
N GLN A 146 -20.56 -18.68 2.19
CA GLN A 146 -21.95 -18.91 1.76
C GLN A 146 -22.38 -17.94 0.65
N VAL A 147 -22.00 -16.67 0.74
CA VAL A 147 -22.27 -15.68 -0.32
C VAL A 147 -21.59 -16.09 -1.63
N TRP A 148 -20.31 -16.48 -1.57
CA TRP A 148 -19.60 -16.98 -2.74
C TRP A 148 -20.25 -18.23 -3.35
N THR A 149 -20.61 -19.20 -2.52
CA THR A 149 -21.29 -20.44 -2.95
C THR A 149 -22.60 -20.16 -3.67
N LEU A 150 -23.38 -19.16 -3.23
CA LEU A 150 -24.60 -18.74 -3.93
C LEU A 150 -24.28 -18.32 -5.38
N PHE A 151 -23.26 -17.49 -5.59
CA PHE A 151 -22.85 -17.08 -6.95
C PHE A 151 -22.26 -18.22 -7.76
N PHE A 152 -21.49 -19.11 -7.14
CA PHE A 152 -20.94 -20.29 -7.82
C PHE A 152 -22.07 -21.20 -8.32
N ASN A 153 -23.09 -21.43 -7.51
CA ASN A 153 -24.25 -22.25 -7.88
C ASN A 153 -25.08 -21.57 -8.99
N LEU A 154 -25.35 -20.27 -8.89
CA LEU A 154 -26.07 -19.52 -9.93
C LEU A 154 -25.36 -19.56 -11.29
N ALA A 155 -24.04 -19.64 -11.29
CA ALA A 155 -23.22 -19.72 -12.49
C ALA A 155 -22.80 -21.15 -12.87
N SER A 156 -23.31 -22.17 -12.16
CA SER A 156 -22.93 -23.58 -12.33
C SER A 156 -21.41 -23.82 -12.35
N LEU A 157 -20.69 -23.19 -11.43
CA LEU A 157 -19.24 -23.24 -11.34
C LEU A 157 -18.80 -24.23 -10.27
N ASN A 158 -17.94 -25.17 -10.66
CA ASN A 158 -17.06 -25.83 -9.70
C ASN A 158 -15.87 -24.91 -9.41
N TRP A 159 -15.79 -24.42 -8.17
CA TRP A 159 -14.80 -23.46 -7.72
C TRP A 159 -14.14 -23.91 -6.42
N CYS A 160 -12.81 -23.97 -6.42
CA CYS A 160 -12.02 -24.14 -5.21
C CYS A 160 -11.52 -22.78 -4.74
N MET A 161 -11.76 -22.45 -3.48
CA MET A 161 -11.40 -21.14 -2.94
C MET A 161 -9.88 -21.00 -2.83
N LEU A 162 -9.34 -19.92 -3.40
CA LEU A 162 -7.91 -19.62 -3.37
C LEU A 162 -7.51 -18.96 -2.04
N GLU A 163 -6.24 -19.08 -1.67
CA GLU A 163 -5.68 -18.58 -0.41
C GLU A 163 -5.64 -17.04 -0.34
N HIS A 164 -5.62 -16.36 -1.49
CA HIS A 164 -5.38 -14.92 -1.58
C HIS A 164 -6.39 -14.21 -2.48
N THR A 165 -6.78 -13.01 -2.06
CA THR A 165 -7.76 -12.16 -2.76
C THR A 165 -7.28 -11.73 -4.14
N ALA A 166 -5.99 -11.41 -4.30
CA ALA A 166 -5.39 -11.12 -5.60
C ALA A 166 -5.48 -12.30 -6.58
N ASP A 167 -5.24 -13.52 -6.09
CA ASP A 167 -5.28 -14.73 -6.89
C ASP A 167 -6.72 -15.08 -7.29
N LEU A 168 -7.67 -14.93 -6.35
CA LEU A 168 -9.09 -15.04 -6.67
C LEU A 168 -9.50 -14.04 -7.76
N LEU A 169 -9.14 -12.77 -7.61
CA LEU A 169 -9.53 -11.74 -8.55
C LEU A 169 -8.94 -12.00 -9.94
N SER A 170 -7.65 -12.36 -10.01
CA SER A 170 -6.98 -12.67 -11.28
C SER A 170 -7.56 -13.92 -11.96
N CYS A 171 -7.79 -15.00 -11.20
CA CYS A 171 -8.38 -16.23 -11.69
C CYS A 171 -9.82 -16.02 -12.16
N TRP A 172 -10.62 -15.31 -11.37
CA TRP A 172 -12.02 -14.99 -11.70
C TRP A 172 -12.11 -14.20 -13.00
N ILE A 173 -11.32 -13.13 -13.13
CA ILE A 173 -11.29 -12.30 -14.34
C ILE A 173 -10.84 -13.09 -15.56
N ARG A 174 -9.83 -13.95 -15.42
CA ARG A 174 -9.28 -14.78 -16.51
C ARG A 174 -10.26 -15.87 -16.96
N ARG A 175 -10.95 -16.52 -16.02
CA ARG A 175 -11.94 -17.56 -16.33
C ARG A 175 -13.08 -17.03 -17.18
N GLY A 176 -13.39 -15.74 -17.05
CA GLY A 176 -14.16 -14.94 -18.00
C GLY A 176 -15.47 -15.58 -18.43
N GLY A 177 -16.59 -15.16 -17.83
CA GLY A 177 -17.93 -15.57 -18.26
C GLY A 177 -18.14 -15.38 -19.77
N SER A 178 -19.19 -16.01 -20.31
CA SER A 178 -19.52 -15.99 -21.74
C SER A 178 -19.54 -14.55 -22.32
N LYS A 179 -19.50 -14.39 -23.65
CA LYS A 179 -19.52 -13.05 -24.28
C LYS A 179 -20.66 -12.16 -23.76
N SER A 180 -21.82 -12.74 -23.47
CA SER A 180 -22.96 -12.04 -22.86
C SER A 180 -22.76 -11.76 -21.37
N GLN A 181 -22.05 -12.62 -20.63
CA GLN A 181 -21.86 -12.49 -19.19
C GLN A 181 -20.67 -11.64 -18.74
N LYS A 182 -19.76 -11.33 -19.66
CA LYS A 182 -18.48 -10.67 -19.37
C LYS A 182 -18.60 -9.35 -18.61
N LYS A 183 -19.70 -8.60 -18.81
CA LYS A 183 -19.96 -7.30 -18.18
C LYS A 183 -20.25 -7.42 -16.68
N TRP A 184 -21.20 -8.26 -16.29
CA TRP A 184 -21.54 -8.50 -14.88
C TRP A 184 -20.55 -9.41 -14.18
N TRP A 185 -19.93 -10.36 -14.89
CA TRP A 185 -18.94 -11.28 -14.33
C TRP A 185 -17.81 -10.56 -13.59
N ARG A 186 -17.26 -9.49 -14.18
CA ARG A 186 -16.19 -8.69 -13.57
C ARG A 186 -16.61 -7.92 -12.32
N THR A 187 -17.91 -7.81 -12.09
CA THR A 187 -18.49 -7.04 -10.99
C THR A 187 -18.81 -7.93 -9.80
N VAL A 188 -18.93 -9.25 -9.97
CA VAL A 188 -19.28 -10.18 -8.88
C VAL A 188 -18.33 -10.07 -7.67
N PRO A 189 -16.98 -10.16 -7.82
CA PRO A 189 -16.09 -10.03 -6.67
C PRO A 189 -16.20 -8.65 -6.00
N ALA A 190 -16.41 -7.61 -6.81
CA ALA A 190 -16.59 -6.25 -6.33
C ALA A 190 -17.86 -6.10 -5.51
N CYS A 191 -18.97 -6.68 -5.96
CA CYS A 191 -20.23 -6.69 -5.22
C CYS A 191 -20.10 -7.44 -3.91
N ILE A 192 -19.54 -8.66 -3.93
CA ILE A 192 -19.43 -9.50 -2.73
C ILE A 192 -18.55 -8.79 -1.69
N TRP A 193 -17.34 -8.38 -2.06
CA TRP A 193 -16.41 -7.75 -1.13
C TRP A 193 -16.93 -6.41 -0.61
N TRP A 194 -17.58 -5.61 -1.44
CA TRP A 194 -18.14 -4.33 -1.00
C TRP A 194 -19.30 -4.51 -0.02
N ASN A 195 -20.18 -5.48 -0.24
CA ASN A 195 -21.30 -5.76 0.67
C ASN A 195 -20.83 -6.37 2.00
N ILE A 196 -19.75 -7.15 1.98
CA ILE A 196 -19.12 -7.67 3.21
C ILE A 196 -18.49 -6.56 4.04
N TRP A 197 -17.94 -5.54 3.39
CA TRP A 197 -17.22 -4.46 4.03
C TRP A 197 -18.10 -3.32 4.57
N LYS A 198 -19.29 -3.14 3.99
CA LYS A 198 -20.20 -2.04 4.34
C LYS A 198 -20.84 -2.24 5.72
#